data_AF-A0A971ISF8-F1
#
_entry.id   AF-A0A971ISF8-F1
#
_cell.length_a   1.000
_cell.length_b   1.000
_cell.length_c   1.000
_cell.angle_alpha   90.00
_cell.angle_beta   90.00
_cell.angle_gamma   90.00
#
_symmetry.space_group_name_H-M   'P 1'
#
loop_
_entity.id
_entity.type
_entity.pdbx_description
1 polymer ?
#
loop_
_entity_poly.entity_id
_entity_poly.type
_entity_poly.pdbx_seq_one_letter_code
_entity_poly.pdbx_strand_id
1 'polypeptide(L)'
;MQTILSHISQEIGEGIASYRSIPGGDISSAYQLQTETKKYFLKVNTNPFALAMFHAEQKGLQTIEKTKTIAIPHVYVVGSLEGKSFLLMDFVEAKRPDANDFRQFGTQLAQLHRCTQKDFGFLSDNFIGSLPQSNRLHPDWAEFYWHERISPQLKLAYDHQLLHKKEIPSLENALPVFREIFGVVKPSLLHGDLWAGNYLISTDGTPYLIDPAVYYGHSLVDIAMSKLFGGFTSSFYDAYHEIIPKSGSDGQQIELYQLYYLLVHLNLFGSGYYSSVNSILQRYF
;
A
#
# COMPACT_ATOMS: atom_id res chain seq x y z
N MET A 1 -21.32 -12.01 -13.58
CA MET A 1 -19.97 -12.54 -13.86
C MET A 1 -19.84 -12.82 -15.34
N GLN A 2 -20.73 -13.64 -15.92
CA GLN A 2 -20.71 -13.95 -17.35
C GLN A 2 -20.65 -12.70 -18.26
N THR A 3 -21.46 -11.67 -18.02
CA THR A 3 -21.41 -10.40 -18.78
C THR A 3 -20.04 -9.72 -18.71
N ILE A 4 -19.44 -9.68 -17.52
CA ILE A 4 -18.11 -9.09 -17.28
C ILE A 4 -17.04 -9.88 -18.04
N LEU A 5 -17.08 -11.22 -17.98
CA LEU A 5 -16.12 -12.06 -18.70
C LEU A 5 -16.26 -11.90 -20.22
N SER A 6 -17.49 -11.84 -20.75
CA SER A 6 -17.71 -11.59 -22.17
C SER A 6 -17.15 -10.23 -22.61
N HIS A 7 -17.37 -9.18 -21.82
CA HIS A 7 -16.83 -7.85 -22.10
C HIS A 7 -15.29 -7.84 -22.02
N ILE A 8 -14.70 -8.43 -20.97
CA ILE A 8 -13.24 -8.55 -20.85
C ILE A 8 -12.64 -9.31 -22.03
N SER A 9 -13.27 -10.40 -22.46
CA SER A 9 -12.83 -11.22 -23.59
C SER A 9 -12.80 -10.41 -24.90
N GLN A 10 -13.76 -9.52 -25.11
CA GLN A 10 -13.76 -8.57 -26.22
C GLN A 10 -12.62 -7.55 -26.11
N GLU A 11 -12.40 -6.96 -24.93
CA GLU A 11 -11.35 -5.96 -24.70
C GLU A 11 -9.93 -6.53 -24.90
N ILE A 12 -9.68 -7.76 -24.45
CA ILE A 12 -8.36 -8.41 -24.60
C ILE A 12 -8.21 -9.15 -25.95
N GLY A 13 -9.28 -9.27 -26.73
CA GLY A 13 -9.27 -10.00 -28.01
C GLY A 13 -9.05 -11.51 -27.89
N GLU A 14 -9.35 -12.11 -26.72
CA GLU A 14 -9.07 -13.52 -26.42
C GLU A 14 -10.19 -14.15 -25.59
N GLY A 15 -10.54 -15.40 -25.91
CA GLY A 15 -11.56 -16.17 -25.20
C GLY A 15 -11.13 -16.57 -23.78
N ILE A 16 -12.02 -16.36 -22.80
CA ILE A 16 -11.81 -16.88 -21.44
C ILE A 16 -12.34 -18.31 -21.37
N ALA A 17 -11.43 -19.28 -21.30
CA ALA A 17 -11.74 -20.70 -21.26
C ALA A 17 -12.31 -21.16 -19.90
N SER A 18 -11.78 -20.61 -18.80
CA SER A 18 -12.30 -20.88 -17.45
C SER A 18 -11.90 -19.80 -16.46
N TYR A 19 -12.55 -19.78 -15.30
CA TYR A 19 -12.16 -18.94 -14.19
C TYR A 19 -12.32 -19.67 -12.86
N ARG A 20 -11.52 -19.29 -11.86
CA ARG A 20 -11.66 -19.79 -10.48
C ARG A 20 -11.47 -18.67 -9.47
N SER A 21 -12.18 -18.76 -8.35
CA SER A 21 -12.03 -17.82 -7.23
C SER A 21 -10.66 -18.01 -6.57
N ILE A 22 -10.02 -16.91 -6.19
CA ILE A 22 -8.78 -16.90 -5.40
C ILE A 22 -9.15 -16.36 -4.00
N PRO A 23 -8.87 -17.09 -2.92
CA PRO A 23 -9.08 -16.59 -1.56
C PRO A 23 -8.04 -15.52 -1.20
N GLY A 24 -8.38 -14.62 -0.26
CA GLY A 24 -7.43 -13.68 0.35
C GLY A 24 -7.69 -12.19 0.12
N GLY A 25 -8.73 -11.81 -0.62
CA GLY A 25 -9.14 -10.41 -0.73
C GLY A 25 -10.17 -10.02 0.34
N ASP A 26 -9.88 -8.99 1.14
CA ASP A 26 -10.81 -8.49 2.17
C ASP A 26 -11.86 -7.51 1.62
N ILE A 27 -11.59 -6.90 0.46
CA ILE A 27 -12.39 -5.79 -0.10
C ILE A 27 -13.01 -6.14 -1.46
N SER A 28 -12.29 -6.89 -2.30
CA SER A 28 -12.73 -7.25 -3.65
C SER A 28 -12.70 -8.76 -3.82
N SER A 29 -13.62 -9.30 -4.63
CA SER A 29 -13.55 -10.69 -5.06
C SER A 29 -12.43 -10.84 -6.10
N ALA A 30 -11.56 -11.83 -5.90
CA ALA A 30 -10.42 -12.10 -6.78
C ALA A 30 -10.62 -13.40 -7.55
N TYR A 31 -10.23 -13.40 -8.84
CA TYR A 31 -10.34 -14.55 -9.72
C TYR A 31 -9.07 -14.73 -10.56
N GLN A 32 -8.70 -15.99 -10.79
CA GLN A 32 -7.79 -16.34 -11.88
C GLN A 32 -8.62 -16.62 -13.12
N LEU A 33 -8.36 -15.92 -14.22
CA LEU A 33 -8.91 -16.25 -15.53
C LEU A 33 -7.87 -17.04 -16.31
N GLN A 34 -8.31 -18.09 -16.99
CA GLN A 34 -7.51 -18.88 -17.91
C GLN A 34 -8.00 -18.63 -19.33
N THR A 35 -7.09 -18.24 -20.20
CA THR A 35 -7.29 -18.17 -21.66
C THR A 35 -6.49 -19.29 -22.34
N GLU A 36 -6.49 -19.33 -23.68
CA GLU A 36 -5.67 -20.28 -24.42
C GLU A 36 -4.17 -19.98 -24.26
N THR A 37 -3.81 -18.70 -24.19
CA THR A 37 -2.40 -18.29 -24.21
C THR A 37 -1.83 -17.97 -22.82
N LYS A 38 -2.62 -17.41 -21.90
CA LYS A 38 -2.12 -17.01 -20.57
C LYS A 38 -3.18 -16.95 -19.46
N LYS A 39 -2.70 -16.67 -18.26
CA LYS A 39 -3.51 -16.44 -17.05
C LYS A 39 -3.59 -14.95 -16.74
N TYR A 40 -4.74 -14.53 -16.23
CA TYR A 40 -4.96 -13.17 -15.75
C TYR A 40 -5.50 -13.18 -14.32
N PHE A 41 -5.19 -12.12 -13.58
CA PHE A 41 -5.79 -11.84 -12.30
C PHE A 41 -6.90 -10.80 -12.48
N LEU A 42 -8.10 -11.13 -11.98
CA LEU A 42 -9.27 -10.26 -12.07
C LEU A 42 -9.75 -9.91 -10.66
N LYS A 43 -9.78 -8.61 -10.33
CA LYS A 43 -10.53 -8.08 -9.19
C LYS A 43 -11.91 -7.64 -9.65
N VAL A 44 -12.93 -7.94 -8.84
CA VAL A 44 -14.31 -7.47 -9.05
C VAL A 44 -14.87 -6.92 -7.74
N ASN A 45 -15.53 -5.78 -7.81
CA ASN A 45 -16.10 -5.12 -6.64
C ASN A 45 -17.41 -4.40 -7.00
N THR A 46 -18.39 -4.46 -6.10
CA THR A 46 -19.73 -3.84 -6.23
C THR A 46 -19.84 -2.49 -5.52
N ASN A 47 -18.81 -2.07 -4.78
CA ASN A 47 -18.79 -0.78 -4.11
C ASN A 47 -18.86 0.35 -5.16
N PRO A 48 -19.71 1.39 -4.97
CA PRO A 48 -19.81 2.52 -5.88
C PRO A 48 -18.48 3.25 -6.15
N PHE A 49 -17.54 3.22 -5.20
CA PHE A 49 -16.23 3.86 -5.33
C PHE A 49 -15.16 2.93 -5.92
N ALA A 50 -15.47 1.66 -6.19
CA ALA A 50 -14.49 0.68 -6.64
C ALA A 50 -13.83 1.04 -7.98
N LEU A 51 -14.55 1.68 -8.90
CA LEU A 51 -13.96 2.13 -10.17
C LEU A 51 -12.84 3.16 -9.92
N ALA A 52 -13.08 4.10 -9.00
CA ALA A 52 -12.08 5.09 -8.61
C ALA A 52 -10.88 4.41 -7.91
N MET A 53 -11.12 3.41 -7.06
CA MET A 53 -10.07 2.61 -6.43
C MET A 53 -9.20 1.90 -7.47
N PHE A 54 -9.80 1.23 -8.46
CA PHE A 54 -9.04 0.51 -9.49
C PHE A 54 -8.26 1.44 -10.42
N HIS A 55 -8.79 2.62 -10.76
CA HIS A 55 -8.01 3.62 -11.49
C HIS A 55 -6.85 4.18 -10.65
N ALA A 56 -7.05 4.37 -9.35
CA ALA A 56 -5.98 4.80 -8.46
C ALA A 56 -4.88 3.72 -8.35
N GLU A 57 -5.27 2.45 -8.23
CA GLU A 57 -4.36 1.30 -8.22
C GLU A 57 -3.56 1.21 -9.52
N GLN A 58 -4.24 1.27 -10.68
CA GLN A 58 -3.58 1.29 -11.99
C GLN A 58 -2.55 2.42 -12.09
N LYS A 59 -2.91 3.63 -11.66
CA LYS A 59 -2.00 4.78 -11.67
C LYS A 59 -0.81 4.59 -10.75
N GLY A 60 -1.02 3.98 -9.57
CA GLY A 60 0.04 3.63 -8.63
C GLY A 60 1.03 2.64 -9.23
N LEU A 61 0.52 1.52 -9.76
CA LEU A 61 1.31 0.49 -10.44
C LEU A 61 2.12 1.07 -11.60
N GLN A 62 1.49 1.84 -12.49
CA GLN A 62 2.18 2.50 -13.61
C GLN A 62 3.24 3.52 -13.16
N THR A 63 3.09 4.12 -11.99
CA THR A 63 4.09 5.04 -11.44
C THR A 63 5.33 4.28 -10.97
N ILE A 64 5.14 3.15 -10.31
CA ILE A 64 6.23 2.24 -9.93
C ILE A 64 6.88 1.66 -11.20
N GLU A 65 6.12 1.23 -12.19
CA GLU A 65 6.65 0.69 -13.46
C GLU A 65 7.63 1.65 -14.15
N LYS A 66 7.31 2.95 -14.15
CA LYS A 66 8.13 3.99 -14.78
C LYS A 66 9.50 4.17 -14.15
N THR A 67 9.70 3.77 -12.89
CA THR A 67 11.02 3.85 -12.24
C THR A 67 11.98 2.78 -12.76
N LYS A 68 11.45 1.68 -13.33
CA LYS A 68 12.22 0.52 -13.79
C LYS A 68 13.08 -0.10 -12.68
N THR A 69 12.62 -0.04 -11.44
CA THR A 69 13.36 -0.56 -10.27
C THR A 69 12.85 -1.91 -9.79
N ILE A 70 11.54 -2.10 -9.73
CA ILE A 70 10.88 -3.31 -9.25
C ILE A 70 9.69 -3.64 -10.15
N ALA A 71 9.41 -4.93 -10.33
CA ALA A 71 8.33 -5.36 -11.21
C ALA A 71 6.95 -5.09 -10.59
N ILE A 72 5.97 -4.90 -11.46
CA ILE A 72 4.55 -4.78 -11.14
C ILE A 72 3.74 -5.63 -12.13
N PRO A 73 2.55 -6.12 -11.77
CA PRO A 73 1.66 -6.75 -12.73
C PRO A 73 1.12 -5.71 -13.72
N HIS A 74 1.21 -6.00 -15.02
CA HIS A 74 0.66 -5.11 -16.03
C HIS A 74 -0.86 -5.07 -15.96
N VAL A 75 -1.46 -3.88 -15.96
CA VAL A 75 -2.91 -3.69 -15.96
C VAL A 75 -3.42 -3.56 -17.40
N TYR A 76 -4.26 -4.52 -17.81
CA TYR A 76 -4.84 -4.55 -19.16
C TYR A 76 -6.14 -3.75 -19.24
N VAL A 77 -7.03 -3.93 -18.27
CA VAL A 77 -8.39 -3.37 -18.34
C VAL A 77 -8.83 -2.87 -16.97
N VAL A 78 -9.37 -1.66 -16.94
CA VAL A 78 -10.13 -1.11 -15.80
C VAL A 78 -11.48 -0.67 -16.35
N GLY A 79 -12.57 -1.13 -15.74
CA GLY A 79 -13.88 -0.79 -16.23
C GLY A 79 -15.00 -1.05 -15.23
N SER A 80 -16.21 -0.70 -15.64
CA SER A 80 -17.41 -0.99 -14.89
C SER A 80 -18.54 -1.42 -15.80
N LEU A 81 -19.28 -2.44 -15.40
CA LEU A 81 -20.41 -2.98 -16.12
C LEU A 81 -21.47 -3.49 -15.14
N GLU A 82 -22.75 -3.15 -15.38
CA GLU A 82 -23.89 -3.61 -14.57
C GLU A 82 -23.70 -3.38 -13.05
N GLY A 83 -23.21 -2.20 -12.66
CA GLY A 83 -22.99 -1.84 -11.25
C GLY A 83 -21.81 -2.57 -10.58
N LYS A 84 -20.93 -3.22 -11.36
CA LYS A 84 -19.70 -3.86 -10.88
C LYS A 84 -18.50 -3.21 -11.54
N SER A 85 -17.49 -2.88 -10.74
CA SER A 85 -16.19 -2.44 -11.24
C SER A 85 -15.24 -3.63 -11.29
N PHE A 86 -14.29 -3.60 -12.22
CA PHE A 86 -13.30 -4.65 -12.37
C PHE A 86 -11.94 -4.11 -12.82
N LEU A 87 -10.89 -4.85 -12.44
CA LEU A 87 -9.50 -4.61 -12.78
C LEU A 87 -8.87 -5.92 -13.23
N LEU A 88 -8.40 -5.98 -14.49
CA LEU A 88 -7.71 -7.12 -15.06
C LEU A 88 -6.21 -6.82 -15.19
N MET A 89 -5.38 -7.70 -14.65
CA MET A 89 -3.92 -7.58 -14.69
C MET A 89 -3.23 -8.92 -14.91
N ASP A 90 -1.90 -8.89 -15.05
CA ASP A 90 -1.09 -10.10 -15.10
C ASP A 90 -1.35 -11.01 -13.89
N PHE A 91 -1.46 -12.32 -14.15
CA PHE A 91 -1.41 -13.31 -13.09
C PHE A 91 0.04 -13.70 -12.80
N VAL A 92 0.56 -13.28 -11.65
CA VAL A 92 1.92 -13.64 -11.23
C VAL A 92 1.90 -15.00 -10.55
N GLU A 93 2.51 -16.00 -11.19
CA GLU A 93 2.71 -17.32 -10.57
C GLU A 93 3.80 -17.24 -9.50
N ALA A 94 3.39 -17.25 -8.23
CA ALA A 94 4.31 -17.08 -7.11
C ALA A 94 4.87 -18.39 -6.57
N LYS A 95 6.13 -18.36 -6.11
CA LYS A 95 6.78 -19.40 -5.31
C LYS A 95 6.93 -18.95 -3.86
N ARG A 96 7.28 -19.89 -2.98
CA ARG A 96 7.75 -19.53 -1.63
C ARG A 96 9.14 -18.88 -1.75
N PRO A 97 9.35 -17.66 -1.21
CA PRO A 97 10.61 -16.95 -1.32
C PRO A 97 11.73 -17.61 -0.50
N ASP A 98 12.93 -17.62 -1.05
CA ASP A 98 14.17 -17.93 -0.34
C ASP A 98 14.95 -16.67 0.07
N ALA A 99 16.12 -16.87 0.68
CA ALA A 99 16.94 -15.77 1.17
C ALA A 99 17.51 -14.87 0.05
N ASN A 100 17.76 -15.42 -1.14
CA ASN A 100 18.26 -14.66 -2.28
C ASN A 100 17.15 -13.84 -2.92
N ASP A 101 15.93 -14.39 -3.03
CA ASP A 101 14.75 -13.66 -3.48
C ASP A 101 14.50 -12.43 -2.60
N PHE A 102 14.60 -12.58 -1.28
CA PHE A 102 14.46 -11.47 -0.34
C PHE A 102 15.58 -10.43 -0.44
N ARG A 103 16.83 -10.85 -0.71
CA ARG A 103 17.95 -9.92 -0.96
C ARG A 103 17.70 -9.08 -2.21
N GLN A 104 17.25 -9.72 -3.29
CA GLN A 104 16.87 -9.03 -4.53
C GLN A 104 15.71 -8.07 -4.28
N PHE A 105 14.70 -8.51 -3.53
CA PHE A 105 13.56 -7.67 -3.19
C PHE A 105 13.97 -6.43 -2.38
N GLY A 106 14.76 -6.58 -1.32
CA GLY A 106 15.25 -5.46 -0.52
C GLY A 106 16.08 -4.46 -1.34
N THR A 107 16.91 -4.98 -2.23
CA THR A 107 17.71 -4.18 -3.18
C THR A 107 16.82 -3.35 -4.11
N GLN A 108 15.83 -3.98 -4.75
CA GLN A 108 14.95 -3.31 -5.71
C GLN A 108 14.00 -2.31 -5.04
N LEU A 109 13.53 -2.59 -3.82
CA LEU A 109 12.75 -1.63 -3.04
C LEU A 109 13.59 -0.40 -2.65
N ALA A 110 14.84 -0.60 -2.23
CA ALA A 110 15.72 0.53 -1.93
C ALA A 110 16.00 1.40 -3.17
N GLN A 111 16.11 0.79 -4.35
CA GLN A 111 16.19 1.51 -5.62
C GLN A 111 14.90 2.29 -5.92
N LEU A 112 13.73 1.70 -5.67
CA LEU A 112 12.45 2.41 -5.78
C LEU A 112 12.42 3.66 -4.90
N HIS A 113 12.82 3.52 -3.63
CA HIS A 113 12.83 4.61 -2.66
C HIS A 113 13.86 5.71 -2.98
N ARG A 114 14.84 5.46 -3.85
CA ARG A 114 15.73 6.50 -4.40
C ARG A 114 15.06 7.35 -5.48
N CYS A 115 13.89 6.98 -5.96
CA CYS A 115 13.10 7.82 -6.86
C CYS A 115 12.42 8.92 -6.04
N THR A 116 12.88 10.15 -6.22
CA THR A 116 12.46 11.30 -5.41
C THR A 116 11.68 12.32 -6.22
N GLN A 117 10.97 13.20 -5.52
CA GLN A 117 10.45 14.45 -6.09
C GLN A 117 10.70 15.61 -5.11
N LYS A 118 10.21 16.80 -5.43
CA LYS A 118 10.41 18.00 -4.62
C LYS A 118 9.65 17.96 -3.28
N ASP A 119 8.34 17.70 -3.34
CA ASP A 119 7.42 17.81 -2.21
C ASP A 119 6.86 16.42 -1.82
N PHE A 120 6.32 16.28 -0.61
CA PHE A 120 5.62 15.07 -0.17
C PHE A 120 4.21 15.02 -0.75
N GLY A 121 3.66 13.81 -0.92
CA GLY A 121 2.33 13.59 -1.50
C GLY A 121 2.39 12.99 -2.89
N PHE A 122 1.33 13.19 -3.68
CA PHE A 122 1.18 12.53 -4.97
C PHE A 122 0.33 13.35 -5.94
N LEU A 123 0.38 12.99 -7.22
CA LEU A 123 -0.34 13.71 -8.28
C LEU A 123 -1.88 13.67 -8.10
N SER A 124 -2.40 12.67 -7.40
CA SER A 124 -3.81 12.58 -7.05
C SER A 124 -4.01 11.81 -5.76
N ASP A 125 -5.14 12.07 -5.12
CA ASP A 125 -5.64 11.24 -4.04
C ASP A 125 -5.84 9.79 -4.52
N ASN A 126 -5.72 8.85 -3.59
CA ASN A 126 -5.93 7.42 -3.80
C ASN A 126 -6.58 6.81 -2.56
N PHE A 127 -6.32 5.53 -2.30
CA PHE A 127 -6.97 4.78 -1.24
C PHE A 127 -5.94 3.95 -0.47
N ILE A 128 -6.22 3.72 0.81
CA ILE A 128 -5.58 2.71 1.65
C ILE A 128 -6.67 1.72 2.08
N GLY A 129 -6.61 0.49 1.59
CA GLY A 129 -7.78 -0.39 1.61
C GLY A 129 -8.97 0.29 0.94
N SER A 130 -10.10 0.44 1.66
CA SER A 130 -11.30 1.14 1.17
C SER A 130 -11.40 2.60 1.65
N LEU A 131 -10.43 3.08 2.44
CA LEU A 131 -10.45 4.44 2.98
C LEU A 131 -9.81 5.42 1.98
N PRO A 132 -10.39 6.62 1.77
CA PRO A 132 -9.76 7.65 0.97
C PRO A 132 -8.45 8.12 1.62
N GLN A 133 -7.41 8.27 0.81
CA GLN A 133 -6.09 8.76 1.19
C GLN A 133 -5.78 10.03 0.40
N SER A 134 -5.74 11.17 1.09
CA SER A 134 -5.38 12.43 0.44
C SER A 134 -3.88 12.53 0.23
N ASN A 135 -3.49 13.15 -0.88
CA ASN A 135 -2.10 13.24 -1.34
C ASN A 135 -1.73 14.66 -1.76
N ARG A 136 -2.46 15.67 -1.26
CA ARG A 136 -2.10 17.07 -1.43
C ARG A 136 -0.62 17.29 -1.10
N LEU A 137 0.03 18.14 -1.88
CA LEU A 137 1.47 18.34 -1.77
C LEU A 137 1.82 19.21 -0.56
N HIS A 138 2.87 18.80 0.16
CA HIS A 138 3.45 19.55 1.28
C HIS A 138 4.98 19.57 1.18
N PRO A 139 5.66 20.70 1.46
CA PRO A 139 7.12 20.75 1.47
C PRO A 139 7.75 20.17 2.76
N ASP A 140 6.97 20.04 3.84
CA ASP A 140 7.40 19.52 5.13
C ASP A 140 6.75 18.16 5.44
N TRP A 141 7.55 17.21 5.90
CA TRP A 141 7.08 15.84 6.15
C TRP A 141 6.17 15.73 7.38
N ALA A 142 6.47 16.45 8.46
CA ALA A 142 5.67 16.38 9.68
C ALA A 142 4.27 16.96 9.43
N GLU A 143 4.19 18.07 8.69
CA GLU A 143 2.91 18.65 8.23
C GLU A 143 2.16 17.68 7.31
N PHE A 144 2.82 17.11 6.30
CA PHE A 144 2.21 16.11 5.42
C PHE A 144 1.64 14.92 6.20
N TYR A 145 2.47 14.32 7.05
CA TYR A 145 2.14 13.10 7.76
C TYR A 145 1.03 13.33 8.79
N TRP A 146 1.01 14.50 9.46
CA TRP A 146 -0.12 14.86 10.30
C TRP A 146 -1.40 15.07 9.49
N HIS A 147 -1.38 15.97 8.51
CA HIS A 147 -2.59 16.42 7.83
C HIS A 147 -3.20 15.38 6.90
N GLU A 148 -2.36 14.61 6.20
CA GLU A 148 -2.79 13.73 5.12
C GLU A 148 -2.76 12.24 5.53
N ARG A 149 -2.21 11.88 6.70
CA ARG A 149 -2.18 10.49 7.21
C ARG A 149 -2.84 10.35 8.59
N ILE A 150 -2.30 10.99 9.62
CA ILE A 150 -2.70 10.74 11.02
C ILE A 150 -4.04 11.39 11.37
N SER A 151 -4.18 12.70 11.15
CA SER A 151 -5.37 13.46 11.53
C SER A 151 -6.67 12.94 10.89
N PRO A 152 -6.72 12.59 9.59
CA PRO A 152 -7.92 12.03 8.98
C PRO A 152 -8.36 10.72 9.63
N GLN A 153 -7.41 9.86 9.99
CA GLN A 153 -7.70 8.56 10.59
C GLN A 153 -8.13 8.66 12.05
N LEU A 154 -7.53 9.59 12.82
CA LEU A 154 -7.99 9.91 14.18
C LEU A 154 -9.42 10.48 14.17
N LYS A 155 -9.70 11.39 13.23
CA LYS A 155 -11.05 11.95 13.06
C LYS A 155 -12.06 10.86 12.72
N LEU A 156 -11.73 9.98 11.77
CA LEU A 156 -12.60 8.88 11.38
C LEU A 156 -12.85 7.92 12.56
N ALA A 157 -11.83 7.59 13.34
CA ALA A 157 -11.96 6.75 14.52
C ALA A 157 -12.85 7.39 15.59
N TYR A 158 -12.76 8.71 15.78
CA TYR A 158 -13.68 9.45 16.66
C TYR A 158 -15.12 9.45 16.16
N ASP A 159 -15.32 9.73 14.87
CA ASP A 159 -16.65 9.74 14.25
C ASP A 159 -17.32 8.36 14.35
N HIS A 160 -16.53 7.28 14.27
CA HIS A 160 -16.95 5.89 14.48
C HIS A 160 -17.04 5.47 15.96
N GLN A 161 -16.78 6.38 16.92
CA GLN A 161 -16.78 6.11 18.37
C GLN A 161 -15.77 5.04 18.81
N LEU A 162 -14.71 4.84 18.04
CA LEU A 162 -13.59 3.93 18.34
C LEU A 162 -12.52 4.59 19.21
N LEU A 163 -12.46 5.93 19.23
CA LEU A 163 -11.62 6.74 20.11
C LEU A 163 -12.45 7.83 20.79
N HIS A 164 -12.05 8.24 21.98
CA HIS A 164 -12.58 9.40 22.67
C HIS A 164 -11.76 10.65 22.38
N LYS A 165 -12.42 11.83 22.46
CA LYS A 165 -11.77 13.13 22.22
C LYS A 165 -10.50 13.37 23.05
N LYS A 166 -10.44 12.83 24.27
CA LYS A 166 -9.28 12.96 25.18
C LYS A 166 -8.03 12.19 24.71
N GLU A 167 -8.19 11.24 23.80
CA GLU A 167 -7.11 10.40 23.27
C GLU A 167 -6.51 10.98 21.99
N ILE A 168 -7.15 12.00 21.41
CA ILE A 168 -6.74 12.60 20.14
C ILE A 168 -5.83 13.79 20.44
N PRO A 169 -4.54 13.72 20.07
CA PRO A 169 -3.65 14.86 20.23
C PRO A 169 -4.09 16.02 19.35
N SER A 170 -3.77 17.25 19.77
CA SER A 170 -3.91 18.42 18.91
C SER A 170 -2.71 18.54 17.97
N LEU A 171 -2.87 19.33 16.90
CA LEU A 171 -1.78 19.64 15.97
C LEU A 171 -0.56 20.23 16.70
N GLU A 172 -0.81 21.13 17.65
CA GLU A 172 0.21 21.86 18.40
C GLU A 172 1.05 20.92 19.28
N ASN A 173 0.46 19.83 19.77
CA ASN A 173 1.16 18.81 20.55
C ASN A 173 1.87 17.78 19.64
N ALA A 174 1.26 17.44 18.49
CA ALA A 174 1.78 16.39 17.63
C ALA A 174 2.95 16.84 16.73
N LEU A 175 2.90 18.05 16.18
CA LEU A 175 3.93 18.53 15.25
C LEU A 175 5.34 18.59 15.86
N PRO A 176 5.56 19.09 17.10
CA PRO A 176 6.89 19.10 17.71
C PRO A 176 7.47 17.69 17.82
N VAL A 177 6.66 16.72 18.27
CA VAL A 177 7.03 15.30 18.39
C VAL A 177 7.45 14.72 17.05
N PHE A 178 6.67 14.97 15.99
CA PHE A 178 7.01 14.51 14.64
C PHE A 178 8.29 15.14 14.10
N ARG A 179 8.48 16.45 14.28
CA ARG A 179 9.70 17.14 13.82
C ARG A 179 10.94 16.64 14.55
N GLU A 180 10.84 16.41 15.86
CA GLU A 180 11.93 15.87 16.66
C GLU A 180 12.29 14.43 16.24
N ILE A 181 11.31 13.54 16.14
CA ILE A 181 11.54 12.12 15.88
C ILE A 181 11.89 11.83 14.41
N PHE A 182 11.21 12.46 13.46
CA PHE A 182 11.47 12.24 12.04
C PHE A 182 12.70 12.99 11.53
N GLY A 183 13.00 14.16 12.10
CA GLY A 183 14.08 15.02 11.62
C GLY A 183 13.89 15.45 10.16
N VAL A 184 15.00 15.59 9.42
CA VAL A 184 14.98 15.99 8.02
C VAL A 184 14.73 14.77 7.14
N VAL A 185 13.57 14.75 6.48
CA VAL A 185 13.15 13.67 5.58
C VAL A 185 13.27 14.12 4.12
N LYS A 186 13.65 13.20 3.24
CA LYS A 186 13.61 13.39 1.79
C LYS A 186 12.43 12.59 1.20
N PRO A 187 11.65 13.14 0.25
CA PRO A 187 10.57 12.40 -0.39
C PRO A 187 11.10 11.23 -1.21
N SER A 188 10.57 10.04 -0.94
CA SER A 188 10.83 8.78 -1.65
C SER A 188 9.52 8.23 -2.17
N LEU A 189 9.50 7.73 -3.40
CA LEU A 189 8.34 7.01 -3.92
C LEU A 189 8.11 5.74 -3.10
N LEU A 190 6.94 5.65 -2.47
CA LEU A 190 6.55 4.52 -1.62
C LEU A 190 5.57 3.60 -2.34
N HIS A 191 5.60 2.32 -1.96
CA HIS A 191 4.48 1.41 -2.16
C HIS A 191 3.25 1.88 -1.38
N GLY A 192 3.43 2.29 -0.12
CA GLY A 192 2.42 2.91 0.73
C GLY A 192 1.59 1.93 1.56
N ASP A 193 1.57 0.64 1.19
CA ASP A 193 0.90 -0.44 1.94
C ASP A 193 1.73 -1.73 1.94
N LEU A 194 3.03 -1.64 2.27
CA LEU A 194 3.95 -2.77 2.10
C LEU A 194 3.93 -3.74 3.29
N TRP A 195 3.14 -4.81 3.21
CA TRP A 195 3.12 -5.91 4.18
C TRP A 195 3.22 -7.27 3.49
N ALA A 196 3.18 -8.36 4.26
CA ALA A 196 3.41 -9.72 3.75
C ALA A 196 2.40 -10.19 2.69
N GLY A 197 1.23 -9.55 2.59
CA GLY A 197 0.23 -9.83 1.55
C GLY A 197 0.41 -9.07 0.25
N ASN A 198 1.25 -8.01 0.22
CA ASN A 198 1.33 -7.07 -0.91
C ASN A 198 2.64 -7.17 -1.71
N TYR A 199 3.29 -8.33 -1.66
CA TYR A 199 4.37 -8.68 -2.59
C TYR A 199 4.21 -10.13 -3.05
N LEU A 200 4.76 -10.43 -4.23
CA LEU A 200 4.87 -11.77 -4.76
C LEU A 200 6.29 -12.00 -5.25
N ILE A 201 6.85 -13.19 -5.03
CA ILE A 201 8.05 -13.63 -5.73
C ILE A 201 7.61 -14.63 -6.80
N SER A 202 7.79 -14.28 -8.07
CA SER A 202 7.45 -15.18 -9.18
C SER A 202 8.32 -16.43 -9.18
N THR A 203 7.89 -17.46 -9.91
CA THR A 203 8.62 -18.73 -10.04
C THR A 203 10.05 -18.59 -10.54
N ASP A 204 10.37 -17.53 -11.28
CA ASP A 204 11.72 -17.19 -11.73
C ASP A 204 12.56 -16.37 -10.73
N GLY A 205 11.98 -16.02 -9.57
CA GLY A 205 12.62 -15.23 -8.51
C GLY A 205 12.39 -13.71 -8.60
N THR A 206 11.68 -13.21 -9.62
CA THR A 206 11.42 -11.78 -9.75
C THR A 206 10.45 -11.28 -8.66
N PRO A 207 10.80 -10.21 -7.91
CA PRO A 207 9.88 -9.62 -6.95
C PRO A 207 8.89 -8.68 -7.64
N TYR A 208 7.62 -8.85 -7.31
CA TYR A 208 6.50 -8.03 -7.74
C TYR A 208 5.87 -7.31 -6.54
N LEU A 209 5.59 -6.03 -6.71
CA LEU A 209 4.70 -5.28 -5.82
C LEU A 209 3.27 -5.31 -6.34
N ILE A 210 2.31 -5.48 -5.44
CA ILE A 210 0.88 -5.53 -5.76
C ILE A 210 0.09 -4.67 -4.76
N ASP A 211 -1.07 -4.18 -5.17
CA ASP A 211 -2.03 -3.44 -4.33
C ASP A 211 -1.43 -2.18 -3.66
N PRO A 212 -0.78 -1.28 -4.41
CA PRO A 212 -0.09 -0.15 -3.81
C PRO A 212 -1.02 1.02 -3.46
N ALA A 213 -0.67 1.75 -2.39
CA ALA A 213 -1.26 3.01 -1.97
C ALA A 213 -0.26 4.17 -2.17
N VAL A 214 0.27 4.29 -3.39
CA VAL A 214 1.47 5.10 -3.75
C VAL A 214 1.40 6.57 -3.35
N TYR A 215 2.51 7.09 -2.83
CA TYR A 215 2.80 8.52 -2.70
C TYR A 215 4.30 8.73 -2.46
N TYR A 216 4.75 9.99 -2.49
CA TYR A 216 6.11 10.35 -2.07
C TYR A 216 6.11 10.70 -0.58
N GLY A 217 6.85 9.92 0.21
CA GLY A 217 6.91 10.04 1.67
C GLY A 217 8.28 9.67 2.23
N HIS A 218 8.38 9.48 3.54
CA HIS A 218 9.60 8.91 4.12
C HIS A 218 9.72 7.42 3.76
N SER A 219 10.84 7.01 3.18
CA SER A 219 11.13 5.61 2.83
C SER A 219 10.94 4.61 3.98
N LEU A 220 11.08 5.05 5.23
CA LEU A 220 10.90 4.19 6.40
C LEU A 220 9.44 3.80 6.64
N VAL A 221 8.46 4.47 6.02
CA VAL A 221 7.03 4.11 6.12
C VAL A 221 6.79 2.68 5.64
N ASP A 222 7.29 2.31 4.46
CA ASP A 222 7.14 0.96 3.91
C ASP A 222 7.91 -0.08 4.76
N ILE A 223 9.07 0.30 5.31
CA ILE A 223 9.82 -0.57 6.22
C ILE A 223 9.05 -0.78 7.53
N ALA A 224 8.42 0.26 8.08
CA ALA A 224 7.61 0.18 9.27
C ALA A 224 6.37 -0.69 9.06
N MET A 225 5.70 -0.55 7.90
CA MET A 225 4.57 -1.40 7.53
C MET A 225 4.98 -2.87 7.39
N SER A 226 6.12 -3.14 6.74
CA SER A 226 6.60 -4.52 6.55
C SER A 226 6.83 -5.26 7.86
N LYS A 227 7.15 -4.53 8.94
CA LYS A 227 7.40 -5.05 10.29
C LYS A 227 6.14 -5.27 11.12
N LEU A 228 5.00 -4.65 10.78
CA LEU A 228 3.82 -4.61 11.64
C LEU A 228 3.12 -5.97 11.76
N PHE A 229 3.06 -6.74 10.67
CA PHE A 229 2.36 -8.03 10.60
C PHE A 229 3.28 -9.19 10.24
N GLY A 230 4.33 -9.39 11.03
CA GLY A 230 5.20 -10.58 10.96
C GLY A 230 6.60 -10.34 10.38
N GLY A 231 6.84 -9.21 9.70
CA GLY A 231 8.18 -8.86 9.20
C GLY A 231 8.61 -9.66 7.97
N PHE A 232 9.56 -9.10 7.22
CA PHE A 232 10.35 -9.86 6.24
C PHE A 232 11.60 -10.47 6.87
N THR A 233 12.36 -11.25 6.10
CA THR A 233 13.60 -11.88 6.58
C THR A 233 14.73 -10.85 6.77
N SER A 234 15.76 -11.18 7.55
CA SER A 234 16.93 -10.31 7.70
C SER A 234 17.60 -10.02 6.36
N SER A 235 17.67 -11.00 5.46
CA SER A 235 18.22 -10.84 4.11
C SER A 235 17.59 -9.68 3.32
N PHE A 236 16.29 -9.44 3.51
CA PHE A 236 15.61 -8.29 2.91
C PHE A 236 16.09 -6.97 3.51
N TYR A 237 16.05 -6.86 4.84
CA TYR A 237 16.40 -5.60 5.50
C TYR A 237 17.88 -5.27 5.34
N ASP A 238 18.76 -6.26 5.43
CA ASP A 238 20.20 -6.08 5.27
C ASP A 238 20.51 -5.55 3.86
N ALA A 239 19.93 -6.17 2.82
CA ALA A 239 20.11 -5.74 1.43
C ALA A 239 19.51 -4.33 1.17
N TYR A 240 18.36 -4.02 1.76
CA TYR A 240 17.78 -2.69 1.69
C TYR A 240 18.71 -1.64 2.32
N HIS A 241 19.27 -1.95 3.49
CA HIS A 241 20.10 -1.03 4.26
C HIS A 241 21.55 -0.89 3.74
N GLU A 242 22.02 -1.81 2.89
CA GLU A 242 23.22 -1.60 2.08
C GLU A 242 23.09 -0.38 1.15
N ILE A 243 21.86 -0.03 0.74
CA ILE A 243 21.57 1.07 -0.20
C ILE A 243 21.02 2.31 0.51
N ILE A 244 20.14 2.14 1.50
CA ILE A 244 19.58 3.20 2.33
C ILE A 244 19.93 2.91 3.80
N PRO A 245 21.04 3.48 4.32
CA PRO A 245 21.50 3.22 5.67
C PRO A 245 20.45 3.55 6.73
N LYS A 246 20.45 2.76 7.82
CA LYS A 246 19.64 3.03 9.01
C LYS A 246 19.95 4.39 9.61
N SER A 247 18.94 5.04 10.17
CA SER A 247 19.14 6.20 11.03
C SER A 247 19.31 5.75 12.48
N GLY A 248 19.91 6.59 13.33
CA GLY A 248 20.09 6.27 14.75
C GLY A 248 18.77 6.21 15.55
N SER A 249 17.65 6.66 14.98
CA SER A 249 16.34 6.82 15.64
C SER A 249 15.23 5.93 15.07
N ASP A 250 15.56 4.89 14.30
CA ASP A 250 14.58 4.07 13.55
C ASP A 250 13.44 3.51 14.42
N GLY A 251 13.70 3.17 15.69
CA GLY A 251 12.69 2.54 16.57
C GLY A 251 11.45 3.40 16.82
N GLN A 252 11.64 4.66 17.21
CA GLN A 252 10.52 5.58 17.46
C GLN A 252 9.82 5.97 16.16
N GLN A 253 10.58 6.13 15.08
CA GLN A 253 10.03 6.43 13.77
C GLN A 253 9.13 5.28 13.28
N ILE A 254 9.55 4.02 13.45
CA ILE A 254 8.75 2.84 13.11
C ILE A 254 7.42 2.84 13.86
N GLU A 255 7.40 3.07 15.17
CA GLU A 255 6.15 3.07 15.95
C GLU A 255 5.18 4.16 15.48
N LEU A 256 5.68 5.37 15.21
CA LEU A 256 4.85 6.46 14.68
C LEU A 256 4.37 6.21 13.25
N TYR A 257 5.16 5.51 12.43
CA TYR A 257 4.70 5.06 11.11
C TYR A 257 3.64 3.96 11.20
N GLN A 258 3.81 3.03 12.14
CA GLN A 258 2.83 1.97 12.39
C GLN A 258 1.51 2.50 12.97
N LEU A 259 1.53 3.62 13.69
CA LEU A 259 0.30 4.27 14.19
C LEU A 259 -0.70 4.55 13.06
N TYR A 260 -0.24 5.00 11.89
CA TYR A 260 -1.11 5.25 10.74
C TYR A 260 -1.85 3.97 10.31
N TYR A 261 -1.12 2.88 10.12
CA TYR A 261 -1.69 1.61 9.70
C TYR A 261 -2.59 0.99 10.76
N LEU A 262 -2.22 1.11 12.05
CA LEU A 262 -3.07 0.66 13.15
C LEU A 262 -4.38 1.45 13.23
N LEU A 263 -4.35 2.75 12.97
CA LEU A 263 -5.57 3.58 12.87
C LEU A 263 -6.43 3.18 11.66
N VAL A 264 -5.81 2.92 10.50
CA VAL A 264 -6.51 2.38 9.32
C VAL A 264 -7.20 1.05 9.67
N HIS A 265 -6.50 0.13 10.33
CA HIS A 265 -7.06 -1.16 10.73
C HIS A 265 -8.15 -1.02 11.80
N LEU A 266 -7.99 -0.10 12.76
CA LEU A 266 -9.04 0.23 13.73
C LEU A 266 -10.30 0.70 13.00
N ASN A 267 -10.16 1.59 12.01
CA ASN A 267 -11.28 2.13 11.24
C ASN A 267 -11.97 1.09 10.34
N LEU A 268 -11.23 0.13 9.80
CA LEU A 268 -11.76 -0.89 8.88
C LEU A 268 -12.27 -2.15 9.59
N PHE A 269 -11.60 -2.59 10.64
CA PHE A 269 -11.78 -3.90 11.26
C PHE A 269 -12.20 -3.82 12.74
N GLY A 270 -12.22 -2.62 13.32
CA GLY A 270 -12.79 -2.35 14.64
C GLY A 270 -11.82 -2.51 15.81
N SER A 271 -12.38 -2.64 17.02
CA SER A 271 -11.71 -2.40 18.30
C SER A 271 -10.56 -3.36 18.65
N GLY A 272 -10.35 -4.44 17.89
CA GLY A 272 -9.19 -5.32 18.07
C GLY A 272 -7.84 -4.60 18.00
N TYR A 273 -7.78 -3.46 17.29
CA TYR A 273 -6.57 -2.66 17.12
C TYR A 273 -6.46 -1.50 18.13
N TYR A 274 -7.50 -1.24 18.94
CA TYR A 274 -7.56 -0.09 19.84
C TYR A 274 -6.40 -0.05 20.84
N SER A 275 -6.06 -1.17 21.48
CA SER A 275 -5.02 -1.15 22.52
C SER A 275 -3.65 -0.77 21.97
N SER A 276 -3.35 -1.18 20.73
CA SER A 276 -2.10 -0.83 20.05
C SER A 276 -2.07 0.64 19.66
N VAL A 277 -3.17 1.16 19.10
CA VAL A 277 -3.33 2.59 18.82
C VAL A 277 -3.16 3.41 20.09
N ASN A 278 -3.93 3.12 21.13
CA ASN A 278 -3.91 3.88 22.38
C ASN A 278 -2.54 3.81 23.07
N SER A 279 -1.86 2.66 23.04
CA SER A 279 -0.50 2.54 23.60
C SER A 279 0.51 3.46 22.92
N ILE A 280 0.41 3.67 21.61
CA ILE A 280 1.32 4.57 20.89
C ILE A 280 0.91 6.02 21.17
N LEU A 281 -0.39 6.34 21.13
CA LEU A 281 -0.86 7.68 21.44
C LEU A 281 -0.39 8.15 22.82
N GLN A 282 -0.60 7.35 23.87
CA GLN A 282 -0.17 7.68 25.24
C GLN A 282 1.34 7.77 25.43
N ARG A 283 2.12 7.13 24.56
CA ARG A 283 3.59 7.13 24.65
C ARG A 283 4.19 8.41 24.08
N TYR A 284 3.58 8.95 23.03
CA TYR A 284 4.16 10.03 22.24
C TYR A 284 3.43 11.37 22.39
N PHE A 285 2.17 11.39 22.82
CA PHE A 285 1.36 12.61 22.93
C PHE A 285 0.60 12.69 24.27
#